data_AF-A0A8T4WEV8-F1
#
_entry.id   AF-A0A8T4WEV8-F1
#
_cell.length_a   1.000
_cell.length_b   1.000
_cell.length_c   1.000
_cell.angle_alpha   90.00
_cell.angle_beta   90.00
_cell.angle_gamma   90.00
#
_symmetry.space_group_name_H-M   'P 1'
#
loop_
_entity.id
_entity.type
_entity.pdbx_description
1 polymer ?
#
loop_
_entity_poly.entity_id
_entity_poly.type
_entity_poly.pdbx_seq_one_letter_code
_entity_poly.pdbx_strand_id
1 'polypeptide(L)'
;RVVTIDDHHHSCIVDMGQKNKVAEDIVRNIAMKYGGISWIGCYPMKGKELKETGVLHSQSLAWDLGKTVMKARKKHEDPIESILEFLKEDRGIPGAHIFTGKVMDINREFGSETTHGFSMGRVTLEGIEEYEGQEAHLEFQNEWLVAKIDGEVKCLPPDMIALLDPETGEPIRTDLIRYGYRVKMIVLPAHENMRTPEGIETFGPRYFGFDEDYTPIEKLLEVEDD
;
A
#
# COMPACT_ATOMS: atom_id res chain seq x y z
N ARG A 1 -5.41 16.40 -18.81
CA ARG A 1 -6.46 17.21 -18.15
C ARG A 1 -6.94 16.50 -16.90
N VAL A 2 -7.01 17.22 -15.78
CA VAL A 2 -7.64 16.81 -14.53
C VAL A 2 -8.73 17.83 -14.21
N VAL A 3 -9.94 17.35 -13.95
CA VAL A 3 -11.05 18.15 -13.43
C VAL A 3 -11.09 17.94 -11.92
N THR A 4 -11.18 19.03 -11.16
CA THR A 4 -11.30 19.00 -9.71
C THR A 4 -12.63 19.65 -9.31
N ILE A 5 -13.30 19.13 -8.28
CA ILE A 5 -14.54 19.71 -7.73
C ILE A 5 -14.57 19.58 -6.21
N ASP A 6 -15.18 20.54 -5.51
CA ASP A 6 -15.47 20.49 -4.07
C ASP A 6 -16.96 20.24 -3.77
N ASP A 7 -17.30 20.11 -2.49
CA ASP A 7 -18.68 19.87 -2.04
C ASP A 7 -19.61 21.08 -2.23
N HIS A 8 -19.05 22.24 -2.60
CA HIS A 8 -19.77 23.45 -2.96
C HIS A 8 -19.91 23.63 -4.49
N HIS A 9 -19.48 22.64 -5.26
CA HIS A 9 -19.48 22.62 -6.73
C HIS A 9 -18.57 23.67 -7.38
N HIS A 10 -17.60 24.23 -6.66
CA HIS A 10 -16.51 24.96 -7.29
C HIS A 10 -15.66 23.97 -8.08
N SER A 11 -15.32 24.31 -9.33
CA SER A 11 -14.52 23.43 -10.19
C SER A 11 -13.32 24.13 -10.80
N CYS A 12 -12.25 23.36 -11.01
CA CYS A 12 -11.08 23.80 -11.75
C CYS A 12 -10.70 22.74 -12.79
N ILE A 13 -10.11 23.19 -13.90
CA ILE A 13 -9.56 22.33 -14.93
C ILE A 13 -8.06 22.58 -15.00
N VAL A 14 -7.27 21.55 -14.71
CA VAL A 14 -5.81 21.56 -14.77
C VAL A 14 -5.37 20.81 -16.03
N ASP A 15 -4.74 21.51 -16.97
CA ASP A 15 -4.25 20.93 -18.22
C ASP A 15 -2.73 21.11 -18.37
N MET A 16 -1.97 20.07 -18.01
CA MET A 16 -0.50 20.07 -18.06
C MET A 16 0.06 19.17 -19.18
N GLY A 17 -0.77 18.79 -20.17
CA GLY A 17 -0.37 17.84 -21.21
C GLY A 17 0.07 16.49 -20.61
N GLN A 18 1.31 16.08 -20.88
CA GLN A 18 1.91 14.82 -20.38
C GLN A 18 2.68 14.99 -19.06
N LYS A 19 2.65 16.17 -18.43
CA LYS A 19 3.37 16.44 -17.17
C LYS A 19 2.50 16.05 -15.97
N ASN A 20 2.35 14.74 -15.74
CA ASN A 20 1.46 14.20 -14.70
C ASN A 20 1.83 14.70 -13.29
N LYS A 21 3.13 14.77 -12.96
CA LYS A 21 3.56 15.23 -11.64
C LYS A 21 3.19 16.68 -11.34
N VAL A 22 3.39 17.57 -12.32
CA VAL A 22 3.00 18.99 -12.21
C VAL A 22 1.48 19.12 -12.04
N ALA A 23 0.70 18.28 -12.74
CA ALA A 23 -0.75 18.26 -12.55
C ALA A 23 -1.13 17.82 -11.14
N GLU A 24 -0.48 16.78 -10.60
CA GLU A 24 -0.68 16.32 -9.21
C GLU A 24 -0.39 17.44 -8.21
N ASP A 25 0.75 18.12 -8.33
CA ASP A 25 1.15 19.20 -7.41
C ASP A 25 0.13 20.35 -7.40
N ILE A 26 -0.37 20.74 -8.58
CA ILE A 26 -1.39 21.79 -8.69
C ILE A 26 -2.72 21.31 -8.07
N VAL A 27 -3.14 20.09 -8.37
CA VAL A 27 -4.40 19.52 -7.86
C VAL A 27 -4.39 19.39 -6.33
N ARG A 28 -3.25 18.99 -5.74
CA ARG A 28 -3.08 18.97 -4.27
C ARG A 28 -3.24 20.36 -3.66
N ASN A 29 -2.65 21.38 -4.28
CA ASN A 29 -2.82 22.76 -3.83
C ASN A 29 -4.28 23.24 -3.94
N ILE A 30 -5.00 22.83 -4.99
CA ILE A 30 -6.43 23.11 -5.13
C ILE A 30 -7.22 22.44 -4.01
N ALA A 31 -6.96 21.17 -3.70
CA ALA A 31 -7.63 20.46 -2.61
C ALA A 31 -7.44 21.16 -1.25
N MET A 32 -6.25 21.71 -0.98
CA MET A 32 -6.02 22.52 0.22
C MET A 32 -6.88 23.79 0.25
N LYS A 33 -7.15 24.42 -0.90
CA LYS A 33 -8.06 25.58 -0.98
C LYS A 33 -9.54 25.22 -0.86
N TYR A 34 -9.92 24.00 -1.23
CA TYR A 34 -11.26 23.46 -1.05
C TYR A 34 -11.57 23.00 0.38
N GLY A 35 -10.62 23.12 1.32
CA GLY A 35 -10.80 22.67 2.71
C GLY A 35 -10.20 21.29 2.99
N GLY A 36 -9.26 20.84 2.16
CA GLY A 36 -8.48 19.62 2.36
C GLY A 36 -8.95 18.41 1.53
N ILE A 37 -10.05 18.52 0.80
CA ILE A 37 -10.60 17.45 -0.04
C ILE A 37 -10.93 18.01 -1.42
N SER A 38 -10.60 17.25 -2.46
CA SER A 38 -11.09 17.50 -3.81
C SER A 38 -11.40 16.20 -4.51
N TRP A 39 -12.57 16.15 -5.15
CA TRP A 39 -12.94 15.05 -6.04
C TRP A 39 -12.33 15.31 -7.42
N ILE A 40 -11.73 14.27 -8.02
CA ILE A 40 -11.04 14.41 -9.29
C ILE A 40 -11.63 13.52 -10.39
N GLY A 41 -11.69 14.06 -11.60
CA GLY A 41 -11.90 13.32 -12.84
C GLY A 41 -10.66 13.47 -13.72
N CYS A 42 -9.96 12.38 -13.98
CA CYS A 42 -8.73 12.38 -14.79
C CYS A 42 -8.69 11.16 -15.71
N TYR A 43 -7.70 11.12 -16.61
CA TYR A 43 -7.44 10.02 -17.54
C TYR A 43 -8.68 9.50 -18.28
N PRO A 44 -9.48 10.38 -18.95
CA PRO A 44 -10.57 9.90 -19.78
C PRO A 44 -10.00 8.98 -20.87
N MET A 45 -10.55 7.78 -20.96
CA MET A 45 -10.07 6.73 -21.85
C MET A 45 -11.23 6.01 -22.53
N LYS A 46 -10.98 5.48 -23.72
CA LYS A 46 -11.89 4.58 -24.43
C LYS A 46 -11.93 3.24 -23.70
N GLY A 47 -13.05 2.53 -23.81
CA GLY A 47 -13.18 1.19 -23.22
C GLY A 47 -12.17 0.17 -23.75
N LYS A 48 -11.61 0.38 -24.95
CA LYS A 48 -10.48 -0.42 -25.47
C LYS A 48 -9.22 -0.18 -24.65
N GLU A 49 -8.84 1.08 -24.45
CA GLU A 49 -7.65 1.48 -23.70
C GLU A 49 -7.73 0.95 -22.25
N LEU A 50 -8.89 1.09 -21.61
CA LEU A 50 -9.12 0.53 -20.27
C LEU A 50 -8.86 -0.97 -20.18
N LYS A 51 -9.28 -1.74 -21.19
CA LYS A 51 -9.07 -3.20 -21.23
C LYS A 51 -7.61 -3.58 -21.48
N GLU A 52 -6.86 -2.72 -22.14
CA GLU A 52 -5.43 -2.93 -22.46
C GLU A 52 -4.53 -2.50 -21.30
N THR A 53 -4.91 -1.49 -20.51
CA THR A 53 -4.03 -0.89 -19.49
C THR A 53 -4.49 -1.11 -18.04
N GLY A 54 -5.77 -1.41 -17.81
CA GLY A 54 -6.32 -1.52 -16.47
C GLY A 54 -5.95 -2.82 -15.77
N VAL A 55 -5.77 -2.76 -14.43
CA VAL A 55 -5.77 -3.95 -13.57
C VAL A 55 -7.22 -4.40 -13.39
N LEU A 56 -7.64 -5.37 -14.20
CA LEU A 56 -9.03 -5.81 -14.25
C LEU A 56 -9.43 -6.58 -12.98
N HIS A 57 -10.73 -6.58 -12.68
CA HIS A 57 -11.34 -7.34 -11.57
C HIS A 57 -10.89 -6.96 -10.14
N SER A 58 -10.12 -5.89 -9.95
CA SER A 58 -9.67 -5.42 -8.62
C SER A 58 -10.82 -5.18 -7.63
N GLN A 59 -11.95 -4.62 -8.09
CA GLN A 59 -13.13 -4.42 -7.24
C GLN A 59 -13.79 -5.74 -6.82
N SER A 60 -13.86 -6.72 -7.73
CA SER A 60 -14.39 -8.05 -7.42
C SER A 60 -13.46 -8.81 -6.48
N LEU A 61 -12.14 -8.65 -6.65
CA LEU A 61 -11.13 -9.18 -5.72
C LEU A 61 -11.35 -8.63 -4.31
N ALA A 62 -11.44 -7.31 -4.14
CA ALA A 62 -11.67 -6.68 -2.83
C ALA A 62 -12.99 -7.15 -2.19
N TRP A 63 -14.05 -7.26 -2.99
CA TRP A 63 -15.35 -7.73 -2.53
C TRP A 63 -15.31 -9.17 -2.02
N ASP A 64 -14.67 -10.07 -2.78
CA ASP A 64 -14.58 -11.47 -2.40
C ASP A 64 -13.61 -11.69 -1.23
N LEU A 65 -12.51 -10.93 -1.17
CA LEU A 65 -11.60 -10.92 -0.01
C LEU A 65 -12.33 -10.52 1.27
N GLY A 66 -13.16 -9.47 1.23
CA GLY A 66 -13.99 -9.06 2.36
C GLY A 66 -14.94 -10.17 2.83
N LYS A 67 -15.57 -10.91 1.89
CA LYS A 67 -16.40 -12.07 2.24
C LYS A 67 -15.58 -13.18 2.90
N THR A 68 -14.37 -13.44 2.43
CA THR A 68 -13.47 -14.44 3.01
C THR A 68 -13.17 -14.11 4.47
N VAL A 69 -12.76 -12.88 4.76
CA VAL A 69 -12.52 -12.39 6.13
C VAL A 69 -13.78 -12.52 7.00
N MET A 70 -14.94 -12.10 6.49
CA MET A 70 -16.21 -12.23 7.24
C MET A 70 -16.58 -13.69 7.54
N LYS A 71 -16.32 -14.62 6.62
CA LYS A 71 -16.57 -16.05 6.82
C LYS A 71 -15.62 -16.64 7.86
N ALA A 72 -14.32 -16.34 7.77
CA ALA A 72 -13.31 -16.81 8.71
C ALA A 72 -13.67 -16.38 10.15
N ARG A 73 -13.98 -15.09 10.35
CA ARG A 73 -14.45 -14.57 11.64
C ARG A 73 -15.68 -15.30 12.17
N LYS A 74 -16.67 -15.56 11.31
CA LYS A 74 -17.92 -16.24 11.70
C LYS A 74 -17.67 -17.70 12.13
N LYS A 75 -16.65 -18.34 11.57
CA LYS A 75 -16.28 -19.72 11.88
C LYS A 75 -15.19 -19.83 12.95
N HIS A 76 -14.64 -18.72 13.42
CA HIS A 76 -13.48 -18.67 14.32
C HIS A 76 -12.23 -19.34 13.72
N GLU A 77 -12.04 -19.19 12.40
CA GLU A 77 -10.80 -19.56 11.67
C GLU A 77 -9.82 -18.36 11.68
N ASP A 78 -8.51 -18.59 11.50
CA ASP A 78 -7.52 -17.49 11.37
C ASP A 78 -7.82 -16.68 10.09
N PRO A 79 -8.15 -15.38 10.21
CA PRO A 79 -8.51 -14.57 9.06
C PRO A 79 -7.32 -14.27 8.14
N ILE A 80 -6.09 -14.25 8.65
CA ILE A 80 -4.87 -14.00 7.86
C ILE A 80 -4.55 -15.23 7.02
N GLU A 81 -4.60 -16.43 7.61
CA GLU A 81 -4.44 -17.67 6.87
C GLU A 81 -5.48 -17.78 5.75
N SER A 82 -6.76 -17.52 6.08
CA SER A 82 -7.86 -17.50 5.11
C SER A 82 -7.66 -16.49 3.98
N ILE A 83 -7.08 -15.31 4.27
CA ILE A 83 -6.73 -14.30 3.25
C ILE A 83 -5.67 -14.87 2.30
N LEU A 84 -4.58 -15.43 2.84
CA LEU A 84 -3.45 -15.92 2.04
C LEU A 84 -3.86 -17.13 1.19
N GLU A 85 -4.62 -18.06 1.75
CA GLU A 85 -5.19 -19.20 1.02
C GLU A 85 -6.07 -18.75 -0.12
N PHE A 86 -7.05 -17.86 0.13
CA PHE A 86 -7.93 -17.33 -0.91
C PHE A 86 -7.15 -16.60 -2.01
N LEU A 87 -6.19 -15.76 -1.64
CA LEU A 87 -5.38 -15.03 -2.63
C LEU A 87 -4.56 -16.01 -3.49
N LYS A 88 -4.00 -17.06 -2.89
CA LYS A 88 -3.22 -18.07 -3.62
C LYS A 88 -4.09 -18.94 -4.51
N GLU A 89 -5.15 -19.54 -3.97
CA GLU A 89 -5.95 -20.56 -4.63
C GLU A 89 -6.97 -19.97 -5.61
N ASP A 90 -7.73 -18.95 -5.21
CA ASP A 90 -8.81 -18.37 -6.03
C ASP A 90 -8.32 -17.26 -6.97
N ARG A 91 -7.14 -16.70 -6.72
CA ARG A 91 -6.64 -15.51 -7.42
C ARG A 91 -5.23 -15.64 -7.99
N GLY A 92 -4.48 -16.69 -7.63
CA GLY A 92 -3.12 -16.88 -8.12
C GLY A 92 -2.13 -15.81 -7.64
N ILE A 93 -2.39 -15.19 -6.49
CA ILE A 93 -1.58 -14.15 -5.87
C ILE A 93 -0.88 -14.77 -4.65
N PRO A 94 0.37 -15.26 -4.78
CA PRO A 94 1.09 -15.91 -3.70
C PRO A 94 1.62 -14.87 -2.70
N GLY A 95 0.81 -14.55 -1.70
CA GLY A 95 1.23 -13.74 -0.56
C GLY A 95 1.99 -14.53 0.50
N ALA A 96 2.67 -13.82 1.39
CA ALA A 96 3.32 -14.41 2.57
C ALA A 96 3.05 -13.59 3.83
N HIS A 97 2.87 -14.27 4.96
CA HIS A 97 2.99 -13.67 6.29
C HIS A 97 4.47 -13.69 6.68
N ILE A 98 5.02 -12.50 6.94
CA ILE A 98 6.47 -12.32 7.13
C ILE A 98 6.85 -11.84 8.53
N PHE A 99 5.89 -11.39 9.33
CA PHE A 99 6.15 -10.91 10.68
C PHE A 99 4.88 -10.86 11.54
N THR A 100 4.99 -11.22 12.81
CA THR A 100 4.00 -10.91 13.85
C THR A 100 4.69 -10.05 14.90
N GLY A 101 4.12 -8.88 15.20
CA GLY A 101 4.77 -7.94 16.09
C GLY A 101 3.85 -6.99 16.81
N LYS A 102 4.43 -6.26 17.75
CA LYS A 102 3.80 -5.18 18.50
C LYS A 102 4.47 -3.85 18.14
N VAL A 103 3.67 -2.82 17.92
CA VAL A 103 4.19 -1.48 17.62
C VAL A 103 4.90 -0.89 18.85
N MET A 104 6.18 -0.56 18.68
CA MET A 104 7.03 0.01 19.73
C MET A 104 7.38 1.47 19.50
N ASP A 105 7.41 1.93 18.26
CA ASP A 105 7.59 3.35 17.97
C ASP A 105 6.91 3.75 16.67
N ILE A 106 6.49 5.00 16.60
CA ILE A 106 5.91 5.61 15.41
C ILE A 106 6.46 7.03 15.29
N ASN A 107 7.29 7.24 14.28
CA ASN A 107 7.71 8.57 13.88
C ASN A 107 6.87 9.00 12.67
N ARG A 108 6.08 10.08 12.82
CA ARG A 108 5.24 10.64 11.74
C ARG A 108 5.61 12.08 11.47
N GLU A 109 5.81 12.38 10.19
CA GLU A 109 5.86 13.74 9.68
C GLU A 109 4.54 14.02 8.94
N PHE A 110 3.71 14.86 9.55
CA PHE A 110 2.42 15.25 8.97
C PHE A 110 2.58 16.48 8.09
N GLY A 111 2.19 16.36 6.81
CA GLY A 111 1.58 17.42 5.99
C GLY A 111 2.13 18.84 6.16
N SER A 112 3.45 19.00 6.24
CA SER A 112 4.13 20.30 6.29
C SER A 112 4.47 20.76 4.87
N GLU A 113 4.87 22.03 4.69
CA GLU A 113 5.41 22.50 3.39
C GLU A 113 6.56 21.60 2.91
N THR A 114 7.32 21.02 3.85
CA THR A 114 8.41 20.06 3.63
C THR A 114 7.97 18.69 3.14
N THR A 115 6.76 18.21 3.44
CA THR A 115 6.27 16.89 3.00
C THR A 115 5.31 16.95 1.80
N HIS A 116 5.15 18.13 1.18
CA HIS A 116 4.28 18.34 0.01
C HIS A 116 2.84 17.81 0.18
N GLY A 117 2.32 17.81 1.42
CA GLY A 117 0.98 17.33 1.74
C GLY A 117 0.84 15.81 1.89
N PHE A 118 1.95 15.07 1.96
CA PHE A 118 1.94 13.63 2.27
C PHE A 118 2.13 13.38 3.78
N SER A 119 1.58 12.26 4.25
CA SER A 119 1.89 11.69 5.57
C SER A 119 2.99 10.66 5.40
N MET A 120 4.18 10.93 5.91
CA MET A 120 5.33 10.03 5.79
C MET A 120 5.95 9.73 7.14
N GLY A 121 6.70 8.63 7.23
CA GLY A 121 7.34 8.27 8.48
C GLY A 121 7.82 6.83 8.55
N ARG A 122 8.16 6.43 9.77
CA ARG A 122 8.67 5.10 10.10
C ARG A 122 7.92 4.50 11.29
N VAL A 123 7.74 3.18 11.25
CA VAL A 123 7.18 2.38 12.35
C VAL A 123 8.21 1.32 12.73
N THR A 124 8.42 1.14 14.04
CA THR A 124 9.22 0.03 14.58
C THR A 124 8.29 -0.95 15.28
N LEU A 125 8.45 -2.24 14.97
CA LEU A 125 7.73 -3.35 15.56
C LEU A 125 8.71 -4.27 16.28
N GLU A 126 8.37 -4.65 17.51
CA GLU A 126 9.05 -5.73 18.23
C GLU A 126 8.33 -7.05 17.92
N GLY A 127 9.09 -8.07 17.53
CA GLY A 127 8.54 -9.38 17.20
C GLY A 127 7.95 -10.07 18.42
N ILE A 128 6.86 -10.80 18.20
CA ILE A 128 6.17 -11.58 19.22
C ILE A 128 5.93 -13.00 18.72
N GLU A 129 5.61 -13.92 19.62
CA GLU A 129 5.38 -15.33 19.31
C GLU A 129 6.62 -15.94 18.62
N GLU A 130 6.49 -16.48 17.41
CA GLU A 130 7.59 -17.08 16.66
C GLU A 130 8.67 -16.07 16.20
N TYR A 131 8.37 -14.76 16.28
CA TYR A 131 9.29 -13.68 15.93
C TYR A 131 9.95 -13.03 17.16
N GLU A 132 9.82 -13.59 18.37
CA GLU A 132 10.46 -13.04 19.57
C GLU A 132 11.98 -12.84 19.39
N GLY A 133 12.46 -11.65 19.73
CA GLY A 133 13.86 -11.27 19.59
C GLY A 133 14.23 -10.62 18.25
N GLN A 134 13.31 -10.59 17.29
CA GLN A 134 13.48 -9.88 16.02
C GLN A 134 12.83 -8.49 16.07
N GLU A 135 13.29 -7.58 15.20
CA GLU A 135 12.75 -6.24 15.04
C GLU A 135 12.40 -5.96 13.58
N ALA A 136 11.19 -5.43 13.33
CA ALA A 136 10.77 -5.01 11.99
C ALA A 136 10.61 -3.48 11.91
N HIS A 137 11.01 -2.94 10.76
CA HIS A 137 10.91 -1.53 10.44
C HIS A 137 10.10 -1.34 9.16
N LEU A 138 9.10 -0.45 9.23
CA LEU A 138 8.34 -0.05 8.07
C LEU A 138 8.55 1.43 7.77
N GLU A 139 8.69 1.76 6.49
CA GLU A 139 8.68 3.14 5.99
C GLU A 139 7.43 3.33 5.13
N PHE A 140 6.79 4.50 5.24
CA PHE A 140 5.52 4.77 4.58
C PHE A 140 5.43 6.21 4.06
N GLN A 141 4.64 6.39 3.00
CA GLN A 141 4.15 7.68 2.51
C GLN A 141 2.70 7.50 2.08
N ASN A 142 1.76 7.80 2.97
CA ASN A 142 0.33 7.42 2.95
C ASN A 142 0.10 5.89 2.96
N GLU A 143 0.85 5.13 2.17
CA GLU A 143 0.84 3.67 2.09
C GLU A 143 2.15 3.09 2.67
N TRP A 144 2.11 1.85 3.12
CA TRP A 144 3.30 1.08 3.53
C TRP A 144 4.16 0.81 2.28
N LEU A 145 5.44 1.21 2.30
CA LEU A 145 6.32 1.14 1.13
C LEU A 145 7.45 0.14 1.32
N VAL A 146 8.19 0.25 2.42
CA VAL A 146 9.36 -0.60 2.69
C VAL A 146 9.14 -1.37 3.97
N ALA A 147 9.48 -2.66 3.96
CA ALA A 147 9.56 -3.49 5.16
C ALA A 147 10.97 -4.09 5.27
N LYS A 148 11.60 -3.89 6.42
CA LYS A 148 12.89 -4.50 6.79
C LYS A 148 12.74 -5.30 8.08
N ILE A 149 13.24 -6.52 8.15
CA ILE A 149 13.28 -7.35 9.38
C ILE A 149 14.74 -7.60 9.70
N ASP A 150 15.18 -7.22 10.91
CA ASP A 150 16.58 -7.29 11.36
C ASP A 150 17.59 -6.65 10.37
N GLY A 151 17.13 -5.62 9.65
CA GLY A 151 17.91 -4.89 8.66
C GLY A 151 17.81 -5.44 7.23
N GLU A 152 17.25 -6.64 7.04
CA GLU A 152 17.04 -7.24 5.72
C GLU A 152 15.75 -6.76 5.07
N VAL A 153 15.83 -6.36 3.80
CA VAL A 153 14.66 -5.97 3.01
C VAL A 153 13.79 -7.18 2.73
N LYS A 154 12.52 -7.13 3.14
CA LYS A 154 11.53 -8.18 2.87
C LYS A 154 10.44 -7.73 1.90
N CYS A 155 10.24 -6.42 1.70
CA CYS A 155 9.33 -5.89 0.67
C CYS A 155 9.69 -4.47 0.26
N LEU A 156 9.50 -4.19 -1.03
CA LEU A 156 9.74 -2.92 -1.71
C LEU A 156 8.57 -2.62 -2.64
N PRO A 157 8.20 -1.33 -2.86
CA PRO A 157 7.15 -1.02 -3.81
C PRO A 157 7.67 -1.33 -5.25
N PRO A 158 6.81 -1.75 -6.19
CA PRO A 158 5.34 -1.73 -6.13
C PRO A 158 4.69 -2.90 -5.38
N ASP A 159 5.44 -3.86 -4.85
CA ASP A 159 4.84 -4.95 -4.06
C ASP A 159 4.19 -4.39 -2.79
N MET A 160 3.12 -5.05 -2.34
CA MET A 160 2.23 -4.49 -1.33
C MET A 160 2.56 -5.03 0.05
N ILE A 161 2.57 -4.15 1.04
CA ILE A 161 2.62 -4.51 2.46
C ILE A 161 1.25 -4.22 3.07
N ALA A 162 0.71 -5.16 3.85
CA ALA A 162 -0.48 -4.94 4.66
C ALA A 162 -0.22 -5.34 6.11
N LEU A 163 -0.40 -4.38 7.02
CA LEU A 163 -0.54 -4.66 8.44
C LEU A 163 -1.99 -5.00 8.73
N LEU A 164 -2.22 -6.15 9.34
CA LEU A 164 -3.54 -6.65 9.67
C LEU A 164 -3.67 -6.82 11.19
N ASP A 165 -4.84 -6.49 11.73
CA ASP A 165 -5.20 -6.86 13.09
C ASP A 165 -5.26 -8.40 13.20
N PRO A 166 -4.52 -9.04 14.12
CA PRO A 166 -4.42 -10.50 14.17
C PRO A 166 -5.74 -11.24 14.42
N GLU A 167 -6.66 -10.62 15.16
CA GLU A 167 -7.92 -11.26 15.58
C GLU A 167 -9.00 -11.12 14.52
N THR A 168 -8.98 -10.00 13.80
CA THR A 168 -10.05 -9.63 12.88
C THR A 168 -9.59 -9.73 11.42
N GLY A 169 -8.31 -9.59 11.11
CA GLY A 169 -7.82 -9.46 9.73
C GLY A 169 -8.23 -8.12 9.08
N GLU A 170 -8.64 -7.12 9.88
CA GLU A 170 -8.87 -5.77 9.38
C GLU A 170 -7.55 -5.05 9.09
N PRO A 171 -7.46 -4.30 7.97
CA PRO A 171 -6.23 -3.59 7.63
C PRO A 171 -6.00 -2.40 8.55
N ILE A 172 -4.78 -2.29 9.08
CA ILE A 172 -4.33 -1.18 9.89
C ILE A 172 -3.56 -0.21 8.99
N ARG A 173 -4.20 0.92 8.70
CA ARG A 173 -3.63 1.98 7.86
C ARG A 173 -2.58 2.80 8.60
N THR A 174 -1.73 3.49 7.83
CA THR A 174 -0.67 4.37 8.32
C THR A 174 -1.19 5.49 9.23
N ASP A 175 -2.41 5.97 9.02
CA ASP A 175 -3.05 6.99 9.86
C ASP A 175 -3.68 6.40 11.13
N LEU A 176 -4.04 5.11 11.12
CA LEU A 176 -4.72 4.39 12.21
C LEU A 176 -3.77 3.63 13.15
N ILE A 177 -2.55 3.30 12.72
CA ILE A 177 -1.56 2.56 13.55
C ILE A 177 -1.29 3.33 14.86
N ARG A 178 -1.10 2.63 15.98
CA ARG A 178 -0.79 3.23 17.29
C ARG A 178 0.22 2.38 18.05
N TYR A 179 0.97 3.03 18.93
CA TYR A 179 1.83 2.34 19.89
C TYR A 179 1.06 1.26 20.63
N GLY A 180 1.67 0.08 20.75
CA GLY A 180 1.12 -1.07 21.44
C GLY A 180 0.15 -1.93 20.64
N TYR A 181 -0.22 -1.54 19.40
CA TYR A 181 -1.03 -2.41 18.54
C TYR A 181 -0.26 -3.70 18.22
N ARG A 182 -0.94 -4.84 18.27
CA ARG A 182 -0.45 -6.12 17.73
C ARG A 182 -0.84 -6.19 16.26
N VAL A 183 0.07 -6.65 15.41
CA VAL A 183 -0.13 -6.72 13.97
C VAL A 183 0.43 -8.03 13.41
N LYS A 184 -0.23 -8.56 12.38
CA LYS A 184 0.36 -9.52 11.43
C LYS A 184 0.68 -8.78 10.15
N MET A 185 1.91 -8.91 9.66
CA MET A 185 2.38 -8.28 8.43
C MET A 185 2.37 -9.29 7.30
N ILE A 186 1.59 -9.03 6.26
CA ILE A 186 1.63 -9.80 5.01
C ILE A 186 2.19 -8.96 3.87
N VAL A 187 2.80 -9.64 2.90
CA VAL A 187 3.29 -9.06 1.65
C VAL A 187 2.67 -9.76 0.45
N LEU A 188 2.36 -9.00 -0.59
CA LEU A 188 1.71 -9.50 -1.81
C LEU A 188 2.45 -8.99 -3.06
N PRO A 189 2.57 -9.82 -4.11
CA PRO A 189 3.20 -9.39 -5.34
C PRO A 189 2.33 -8.35 -6.05
N ALA A 190 2.94 -7.32 -6.62
CA ALA A 190 2.27 -6.37 -7.48
C ALA A 190 1.79 -7.04 -8.77
N HIS A 191 0.74 -6.48 -9.36
CA HIS A 191 0.28 -6.90 -10.68
C HIS A 191 1.39 -6.69 -11.73
N GLU A 192 1.51 -7.59 -12.71
CA GLU A 192 2.58 -7.57 -13.73
C GLU A 192 2.72 -6.22 -14.45
N ASN A 193 1.60 -5.55 -14.74
CA ASN A 193 1.57 -4.21 -15.34
C ASN A 193 2.30 -3.14 -14.51
N MET A 194 2.47 -3.33 -13.19
CA MET A 194 3.21 -2.42 -12.32
C MET A 194 4.70 -2.78 -12.22
N ARG A 195 5.08 -3.97 -12.67
CA ARG A 195 6.46 -4.50 -12.61
C ARG A 195 7.21 -4.33 -13.94
N THR A 196 6.63 -3.64 -14.92
CA THR A 196 7.36 -3.22 -16.14
C THR A 196 8.41 -2.15 -15.80
N PRO A 197 9.41 -1.89 -16.67
CA PRO A 197 10.38 -0.81 -16.45
C PRO A 197 9.71 0.54 -16.14
N GLU A 198 8.67 0.91 -16.90
CA GLU A 198 7.92 2.16 -16.68
C GLU A 198 7.08 2.12 -15.40
N GLY A 199 6.54 0.94 -15.05
CA GLY A 199 5.84 0.72 -13.79
C GLY A 199 6.77 0.90 -12.59
N ILE A 200 7.98 0.35 -12.64
CA ILE A 200 9.01 0.50 -11.61
C ILE A 200 9.52 1.95 -11.54
N GLU A 201 9.67 2.65 -12.67
CA GLU A 201 10.00 4.08 -12.67
C GLU A 201 8.92 4.92 -11.97
N THR A 202 7.65 4.50 -12.06
CA THR A 202 6.49 5.24 -11.52
C THR A 202 6.15 4.86 -10.07
N PHE A 203 6.35 3.61 -9.69
CA PHE A 203 5.89 3.05 -8.40
C PHE A 203 7.01 2.34 -7.62
N GLY A 204 8.23 2.31 -8.13
CA GLY A 204 9.36 1.64 -7.49
C GLY A 204 9.99 2.46 -6.37
N PRO A 205 11.00 1.91 -5.68
CA PRO A 205 11.56 2.52 -4.47
C PRO A 205 12.18 3.90 -4.75
N ARG A 206 12.89 4.04 -5.87
CA ARG A 206 13.52 5.30 -6.28
C ARG A 206 12.53 6.42 -6.54
N TYR A 207 11.31 6.11 -7.01
CA TYR A 207 10.24 7.13 -7.17
C TYR A 207 9.86 7.77 -5.83
N PHE A 208 9.84 6.96 -4.77
CA PHE A 208 9.56 7.40 -3.40
C PHE A 208 10.81 7.94 -2.66
N GLY A 209 11.96 7.99 -3.32
CA GLY A 209 13.20 8.53 -2.75
C GLY A 209 14.04 7.54 -1.96
N PHE A 210 13.73 6.24 -2.00
CA PHE A 210 14.58 5.21 -1.40
C PHE A 210 15.77 4.87 -2.30
N ASP A 211 16.96 4.70 -1.72
CA ASP A 211 18.15 4.25 -2.43
C ASP A 211 18.23 2.72 -2.50
N GLU A 212 17.18 2.11 -3.05
CA GLU A 212 17.05 0.66 -3.24
C GLU A 212 16.59 0.40 -4.69
N ASP A 213 17.07 -0.69 -5.29
CA ASP A 213 16.55 -1.16 -6.57
C ASP A 213 15.41 -2.17 -6.34
N TYR A 214 14.36 -2.09 -7.16
CA TYR A 214 13.22 -2.99 -7.00
C TYR A 214 13.64 -4.46 -7.15
N THR A 215 13.40 -5.23 -6.10
CA THR A 215 13.51 -6.69 -6.10
C THR A 215 12.15 -7.26 -5.73
N PRO A 216 11.56 -8.15 -6.56
CA PRO A 216 10.25 -8.72 -6.30
C PRO A 216 10.27 -9.60 -5.05
N ILE A 217 9.17 -9.59 -4.29
CA ILE A 217 9.07 -10.34 -3.02
C ILE A 217 9.36 -11.84 -3.18
N GLU A 218 9.05 -12.42 -4.34
CA GLU A 218 9.32 -13.82 -4.63
C GLU A 218 10.82 -14.15 -4.49
N LYS A 219 11.70 -13.21 -4.85
CA LYS A 219 13.15 -13.37 -4.69
C LYS A 219 13.64 -13.00 -3.29
N LEU A 220 12.99 -12.02 -2.64
CA LEU A 220 13.37 -11.58 -1.29
C LEU A 220 13.08 -12.65 -0.24
N LEU A 221 12.05 -13.46 -0.46
CA LEU A 221 11.61 -14.51 0.47
C LEU A 221 12.22 -15.89 0.19
N GLU A 222 12.87 -16.09 -0.96
CA GLU A 222 13.57 -17.34 -1.30
C GLU A 222 14.90 -17.52 -0.53
N VAL A 223 15.40 -16.50 0.17
CA VAL A 223 16.76 -16.48 0.75
C VAL A 223 16.87 -17.20 2.11
N GLU A 224 15.80 -17.83 2.62
CA GLU A 224 15.80 -18.47 3.96
C GLU A 224 16.09 -19.99 3.96
N ASP A 225 16.45 -20.60 2.83
CA ASP A 225 16.78 -22.04 2.71
C ASP A 225 18.29 -22.33 2.51
N ASP A 226 19.19 -21.75 3.34
CA ASP A 226 20.62 -22.16 3.42
C ASP A 226 21.05 -22.57 4.85
#